data_AF-A0A0K9P5B6-F1
#
_entry.id   AF-A0A0K9P5B6-F1
#
_cell.length_a   1.000
_cell.length_b   1.000
_cell.length_c   1.000
_cell.angle_alpha   90.00
_cell.angle_beta   90.00
_cell.angle_gamma   90.00
#
_symmetry.space_group_name_H-M   'P 1'
#
loop_
_entity.id
_entity.type
_entity.pdbx_description
1 polymer ?
#
loop_
_entity_poly.entity_id
_entity_poly.type
_entity_poly.pdbx_seq_one_letter_code
_entity_poly.pdbx_strand_id
1 'polypeptide(L)'
;MTEENDLDLHDIDHRRLQGIDNRRIQDIDHYRHTKEEEDLLELKSLRRIIDAYVNYSDAAEKDVRNYERSYEMLSSNHKAILSHLPLKYQRLRQCISVNSSFIMNMLQAFQPPIDMSCGRSCFETTSNYEKGSVNFGKKPISSESDGKADASHVDCSPLYCFHPPFQVKVPFEDVDKVRCIIRNIVRDWGNEGEKERDQCYKPILEELDHLFPLRFKESPPACLVPGAGLGRLALEISRLGFICEGNEFSYYMMICSSFIINQTQMAGEWKIYPWIHNNCNSLSDNDQLRGVSFPDIHPASAGITDGFSMCGGEFVDLYKDVRQKAKWDAVVTCFFLDTAHNIVEYIEVISKILKDDGVWINIGPLLYHFADSHTWGYGMSIELSLEDVKNVALHYGFEMQMEKTIETTYTANHRSMMQTQYSTVFWTMKKKQQSTKSKASQN
;
A
#
# COMPACT_ATOMS: atom_id res chain seq x y z
N MET A 1 41.42 -71.17 -7.42
CA MET A 1 41.20 -70.08 -6.45
C MET A 1 40.34 -69.06 -7.16
N THR A 2 39.15 -68.84 -6.62
CA THR A 2 38.10 -67.98 -7.17
C THR A 2 37.35 -67.42 -5.96
N GLU A 3 37.63 -66.16 -5.67
CA GLU A 3 36.97 -65.28 -4.68
C GLU A 3 37.21 -63.89 -5.30
N GLU A 4 36.20 -63.31 -5.95
CA GLU A 4 35.17 -62.46 -5.33
C GLU A 4 35.74 -61.20 -4.69
N ASN A 5 35.36 -60.06 -5.29
CA ASN A 5 35.11 -58.78 -4.63
C ASN A 5 34.34 -57.90 -5.64
N ASP A 6 33.09 -58.28 -5.90
CA ASP A 6 32.14 -57.39 -6.57
C ASP A 6 31.84 -56.21 -5.63
N LEU A 7 32.58 -55.12 -5.78
CA LEU A 7 32.35 -53.85 -5.08
C LEU A 7 31.19 -53.08 -5.72
N ASP A 8 30.02 -53.72 -5.62
CA ASP A 8 28.68 -53.16 -5.50
C ASP A 8 28.39 -51.86 -6.26
N LEU A 9 28.01 -51.99 -7.54
CA LEU A 9 27.49 -50.86 -8.32
C LEU A 9 26.19 -50.28 -7.74
N HIS A 10 25.40 -51.03 -6.96
CA HIS A 10 24.18 -50.50 -6.36
C HIS A 10 24.47 -49.51 -5.23
N ASP A 11 25.53 -49.71 -4.46
CA ASP A 11 25.96 -48.78 -3.40
C ASP A 11 26.40 -47.42 -3.98
N ILE A 12 27.10 -47.42 -5.13
CA ILE A 12 27.53 -46.19 -5.80
C ILE A 12 26.32 -45.33 -6.23
N ASP A 13 25.31 -45.92 -6.87
CA ASP A 13 24.10 -45.16 -7.26
C ASP A 13 23.22 -44.81 -6.05
N HIS A 14 23.14 -45.66 -5.01
CA HIS A 14 22.44 -45.31 -3.77
C HIS A 14 23.06 -44.09 -3.07
N ARG A 15 24.38 -44.03 -2.93
CA ARG A 15 25.07 -42.84 -2.38
C ARG A 15 24.88 -41.61 -3.28
N ARG A 16 24.80 -41.78 -4.59
CA ARG A 16 24.58 -40.69 -5.55
C ARG A 16 23.17 -40.12 -5.48
N LEU A 17 22.16 -40.98 -5.33
CA LEU A 17 20.76 -40.61 -5.09
C LEU A 17 20.60 -39.92 -3.73
N GLN A 18 21.12 -40.51 -2.64
CA GLN A 18 21.15 -39.88 -1.32
C GLN A 18 21.86 -38.51 -1.34
N GLY A 19 22.94 -38.37 -2.12
CA GLY A 19 23.67 -37.12 -2.33
C GLY A 19 22.96 -36.10 -3.24
N ILE A 20 21.81 -36.44 -3.82
CA ILE A 20 20.89 -35.53 -4.53
C ILE A 20 19.71 -35.19 -3.62
N ASP A 21 19.10 -36.18 -2.96
CA ASP A 21 17.97 -35.96 -2.07
C ASP A 21 18.37 -35.19 -0.79
N ASN A 22 19.54 -35.45 -0.20
CA ASN A 22 20.04 -34.62 0.91
C ASN A 22 20.28 -33.16 0.49
N ARG A 23 20.65 -32.90 -0.78
CA ARG A 23 20.76 -31.52 -1.29
C ARG A 23 19.39 -30.89 -1.47
N ARG A 24 18.43 -31.60 -2.08
CA ARG A 24 17.03 -31.14 -2.16
C ARG A 24 16.42 -30.85 -0.79
N ILE A 25 16.72 -31.67 0.22
CA ILE A 25 16.27 -31.44 1.60
C ILE A 25 16.92 -30.17 2.16
N GLN A 26 18.23 -29.98 1.98
CA GLN A 26 18.92 -28.76 2.37
C GLN A 26 18.39 -27.51 1.64
N ASP A 27 18.10 -27.61 0.34
CA ASP A 27 17.50 -26.53 -0.46
C ASP A 27 16.07 -26.19 0.03
N ILE A 28 15.26 -27.21 0.36
CA ILE A 28 13.90 -27.06 0.90
C ILE A 28 13.91 -26.48 2.31
N ASP A 29 14.80 -26.94 3.19
CA ASP A 29 14.87 -26.45 4.57
C ASP A 29 15.51 -25.06 4.63
N HIS A 30 16.44 -24.73 3.73
CA HIS A 30 16.92 -23.35 3.56
C HIS A 30 15.80 -22.43 3.04
N TYR A 31 15.05 -22.84 2.01
CA TYR A 31 13.91 -22.07 1.48
C TYR A 31 12.78 -21.89 2.52
N ARG A 32 12.51 -22.90 3.35
CA ARG A 32 11.61 -22.77 4.50
C ARG A 32 12.12 -21.73 5.49
N HIS A 33 13.41 -21.78 5.84
CA HIS A 33 13.97 -20.87 6.82
C HIS A 33 14.00 -19.41 6.33
N THR A 34 14.36 -19.17 5.06
CA THR A 34 14.28 -17.82 4.47
C THR A 34 12.84 -17.32 4.42
N LYS A 35 11.88 -18.19 4.09
CA LYS A 35 10.47 -17.82 4.12
C LYS A 35 9.98 -17.52 5.55
N GLU A 36 10.38 -18.29 6.55
CA GLU A 36 10.05 -18.00 7.96
C GLU A 36 10.62 -16.64 8.39
N GLU A 37 11.82 -16.27 7.92
CA GLU A 37 12.38 -14.94 8.15
C GLU A 37 11.63 -13.82 7.42
N GLU A 38 11.20 -14.04 6.17
CA GLU A 38 10.36 -13.14 5.38
C GLU A 38 8.99 -12.92 6.03
N ASP A 39 8.25 -13.99 6.35
CA ASP A 39 6.95 -13.96 7.03
C ASP A 39 7.08 -13.19 8.39
N LEU A 40 8.20 -13.37 9.11
CA LEU A 40 8.51 -12.65 10.37
C LEU A 40 8.88 -11.18 10.16
N LEU A 41 9.45 -10.79 9.01
CA LEU A 41 9.71 -9.39 8.67
C LEU A 41 8.42 -8.69 8.22
N GLU A 42 7.58 -9.38 7.45
CA GLU A 42 6.27 -8.90 7.02
C GLU A 42 5.34 -8.68 8.23
N LEU A 43 5.27 -9.62 9.18
CA LEU A 43 4.53 -9.45 10.45
C LEU A 43 5.01 -8.23 11.26
N LYS A 44 6.32 -7.96 11.31
CA LYS A 44 6.87 -6.76 11.99
C LYS A 44 6.46 -5.48 11.25
N SER A 45 6.50 -5.49 9.92
CA SER A 45 6.07 -4.38 9.07
C SER A 45 4.57 -4.08 9.24
N LEU A 46 3.72 -5.10 9.10
CA LEU A 46 2.28 -4.98 9.27
C LEU A 46 1.90 -4.46 10.66
N ARG A 47 2.55 -4.95 11.72
CA ARG A 47 2.32 -4.45 13.08
C ARG A 47 2.70 -2.98 13.23
N ARG A 48 3.85 -2.55 12.72
CA ARG A 48 4.28 -1.13 12.69
C ARG A 48 3.26 -0.25 11.97
N ILE A 49 2.65 -0.74 10.89
CA ILE A 49 1.65 -0.04 10.09
C ILE A 49 0.31 0.07 10.82
N ILE A 50 -0.14 -1.00 11.50
CA ILE A 50 -1.32 -0.97 12.37
C ILE A 50 -1.10 -0.02 13.54
N ASP A 51 0.06 -0.08 14.21
CA ASP A 51 0.42 0.84 15.29
C ASP A 51 0.39 2.31 14.79
N ALA A 52 0.81 2.59 13.56
CA ALA A 52 0.76 3.93 12.96
C ALA A 52 -0.68 4.42 12.69
N TYR A 53 -1.57 3.55 12.24
CA TYR A 53 -3.00 3.87 12.13
C TYR A 53 -3.63 4.15 13.50
N VAL A 54 -3.33 3.33 14.51
CA VAL A 54 -3.84 3.51 15.89
C VAL A 54 -3.34 4.82 16.51
N ASN A 55 -2.08 5.21 16.28
CA ASN A 55 -1.48 6.44 16.82
C ASN A 55 -1.81 7.72 16.01
N TYR A 56 -2.62 7.63 14.96
CA TYR A 56 -3.03 8.77 14.14
C TYR A 56 -3.65 9.92 14.96
N SER A 57 -4.54 9.58 15.88
CA SER A 57 -5.27 10.53 16.72
C SER A 57 -4.33 11.35 17.61
N ASP A 58 -3.46 10.67 18.37
CA ASP A 58 -2.47 11.27 19.26
C ASP A 58 -1.47 12.17 18.52
N ALA A 59 -1.08 11.77 17.30
CA ALA A 59 -0.19 12.56 16.45
C ALA A 59 -0.87 13.84 15.91
N ALA A 60 -2.12 13.74 15.43
CA ALA A 60 -2.86 14.94 14.99
C ALA A 60 -3.20 15.87 16.16
N GLU A 61 -3.54 15.31 17.32
CA GLU A 61 -3.78 16.05 18.57
C GLU A 61 -2.49 16.70 19.11
N LYS A 62 -1.31 16.13 18.83
CA LYS A 62 -0.02 16.79 19.12
C LYS A 62 0.15 18.08 18.32
N ASP A 63 -0.29 18.12 17.07
CA ASP A 63 -0.21 19.31 16.22
C ASP A 63 -1.17 20.40 16.70
N VAL A 64 -2.42 20.04 17.07
CA VAL A 64 -3.37 20.99 17.67
C VAL A 64 -2.80 21.60 18.97
N ARG A 65 -2.23 20.77 19.86
CA ARG A 65 -1.55 21.24 21.09
C ARG A 65 -0.33 22.12 20.83
N ASN A 66 0.35 21.95 19.69
CA ASN A 66 1.43 22.85 19.28
C ASN A 66 0.89 24.21 18.83
N TYR A 67 -0.23 24.23 18.08
CA TYR A 67 -0.89 25.48 17.68
C TYR A 67 -1.43 26.26 18.88
N GLU A 68 -2.05 25.56 19.84
CA GLU A 68 -2.51 26.14 21.11
C GLU A 68 -1.35 26.72 21.94
N ARG A 69 -0.21 26.02 22.03
CA ARG A 69 0.98 26.56 22.72
C ARG A 69 1.46 27.87 22.08
N SER A 70 1.49 27.93 20.74
CA SER A 70 1.86 29.15 20.01
C SER A 70 0.83 30.28 20.20
N TYR A 71 -0.47 29.96 20.28
CA TYR A 71 -1.51 30.92 20.63
C TYR A 71 -1.36 31.43 22.06
N GLU A 72 -1.05 30.57 23.02
CA GLU A 72 -0.90 30.98 24.42
C GLU A 72 0.31 31.90 24.66
N MET A 73 1.33 31.85 23.81
CA MET A 73 2.47 32.78 23.82
C MET A 73 2.14 34.19 23.29
N LEU A 74 0.95 34.43 22.75
CA LEU A 74 0.53 35.74 22.24
C LEU A 74 0.17 36.73 23.37
N SER A 75 0.34 38.02 23.08
CA SER A 75 -0.14 39.10 23.94
C SER A 75 -1.68 39.12 24.04
N SER A 76 -2.23 39.65 25.12
CA SER A 76 -3.69 39.76 25.31
C SER A 76 -4.40 40.49 24.16
N ASN A 77 -3.74 41.51 23.59
CA ASN A 77 -4.26 42.26 22.44
C ASN A 77 -4.32 41.38 21.18
N HIS A 78 -3.31 40.54 20.94
CA HIS A 78 -3.30 39.62 19.80
C HIS A 78 -4.32 38.47 20.00
N LYS A 79 -4.47 37.96 21.23
CA LYS A 79 -5.50 36.97 21.59
C LYS A 79 -6.92 37.52 21.38
N ALA A 80 -7.17 38.80 21.67
CA ALA A 80 -8.46 39.42 21.40
C ALA A 80 -8.80 39.47 19.89
N ILE A 81 -7.83 39.85 19.06
CA ILE A 81 -7.98 39.86 17.59
C ILE A 81 -8.18 38.44 17.03
N LEU A 82 -7.46 37.46 17.57
CA LEU A 82 -7.47 36.06 17.13
C LEU A 82 -8.39 35.16 17.98
N SER A 83 -9.41 35.74 18.59
CA SER A 83 -10.32 35.09 19.55
C SER A 83 -11.15 33.92 18.99
N HIS A 84 -11.14 33.72 17.67
CA HIS A 84 -11.75 32.56 17.00
C HIS A 84 -10.88 31.29 17.05
N LEU A 85 -9.57 31.41 17.28
CA LEU A 85 -8.64 30.28 17.19
C LEU A 85 -8.91 29.13 18.19
N PRO A 86 -9.29 29.38 19.46
CA PRO A 86 -9.70 28.29 20.36
C PRO A 86 -10.87 27.45 19.83
N LEU A 87 -11.85 28.09 19.17
CA LEU A 87 -12.97 27.39 18.53
C LEU A 87 -12.51 26.63 17.27
N LYS A 88 -11.55 27.17 16.50
CA LYS A 88 -10.89 26.45 15.40
C LYS A 88 -10.22 25.17 15.90
N TYR A 89 -9.47 25.25 17.00
CA TYR A 89 -8.78 24.09 17.60
C TYR A 89 -9.78 23.03 18.11
N GLN A 90 -10.90 23.44 18.70
CA GLN A 90 -12.00 22.52 19.03
C GLN A 90 -12.60 21.84 17.78
N ARG A 91 -12.82 22.58 16.68
CA ARG A 91 -13.30 22.02 15.41
C ARG A 91 -12.28 21.06 14.77
N LEU A 92 -10.98 21.34 14.86
CA LEU A 92 -9.93 20.41 14.41
C LEU A 92 -10.02 19.07 15.15
N ARG A 93 -10.23 19.08 16.48
CA ARG A 93 -10.40 17.84 17.27
C ARG A 93 -11.63 17.03 16.86
N GLN A 94 -12.75 17.69 16.55
CA GLN A 94 -13.94 17.02 16.00
C GLN A 94 -13.62 16.33 14.66
N CYS A 95 -12.86 16.99 13.79
CA CYS A 95 -12.42 16.42 12.51
C CYS A 95 -11.44 15.24 12.69
N ILE A 96 -10.50 15.33 13.64
CA ILE A 96 -9.59 14.23 14.02
C ILE A 96 -10.40 13.03 14.54
N SER A 97 -11.42 13.27 15.37
CA SER A 97 -12.29 12.21 15.90
C SER A 97 -13.01 11.45 14.79
N VAL A 98 -13.59 12.14 13.79
CA VAL A 98 -14.28 11.49 12.67
C VAL A 98 -13.30 10.67 11.81
N ASN A 99 -12.11 11.21 11.50
CA ASN A 99 -11.07 10.46 10.79
C ASN A 99 -10.63 9.21 11.57
N SER A 100 -10.52 9.33 12.90
CA SER A 100 -10.16 8.21 13.78
C SER A 100 -11.27 7.16 13.83
N SER A 101 -12.55 7.55 13.85
CA SER A 101 -13.67 6.62 13.75
C SER A 101 -13.65 5.83 12.44
N PHE A 102 -13.37 6.46 11.31
CA PHE A 102 -13.17 5.76 10.04
C PHE A 102 -12.00 4.77 10.11
N ILE A 103 -10.82 5.22 10.57
CA ILE A 103 -9.62 4.36 10.70
C ILE A 103 -9.89 3.14 11.59
N MET A 104 -10.62 3.30 12.69
CA MET A 104 -10.92 2.17 13.58
C MET A 104 -11.93 1.18 12.97
N ASN A 105 -12.92 1.63 12.17
CA ASN A 105 -13.78 0.72 11.41
C ASN A 105 -12.99 -0.04 10.33
N MET A 106 -12.10 0.68 9.63
CA MET A 106 -11.20 0.12 8.63
C MET A 106 -10.26 -0.96 9.22
N LEU A 107 -9.69 -0.72 10.40
CA LEU A 107 -8.87 -1.71 11.12
C LEU A 107 -9.70 -2.88 11.69
N GLN A 108 -10.94 -2.65 12.13
CA GLN A 108 -11.81 -3.71 12.66
C GLN A 108 -12.27 -4.71 11.60
N ALA A 109 -12.45 -4.26 10.35
CA ALA A 109 -12.79 -5.11 9.22
C ALA A 109 -11.55 -5.72 8.52
N PHE A 110 -10.34 -5.27 8.85
CA PHE A 110 -9.11 -5.81 8.25
C PHE A 110 -8.77 -7.19 8.82
N GLN A 111 -8.87 -8.21 7.96
CA GLN A 111 -8.38 -9.55 8.24
C GLN A 111 -6.94 -9.66 7.71
N PRO A 112 -5.92 -9.86 8.58
CA PRO A 112 -4.54 -9.95 8.14
C PRO A 112 -4.30 -11.25 7.35
N PRO A 113 -3.43 -11.25 6.33
CA PRO A 113 -3.11 -12.47 5.57
C PRO A 113 -2.22 -13.46 6.34
N ILE A 114 -1.64 -13.04 7.47
CA ILE A 114 -0.76 -13.84 8.33
C ILE A 114 -1.29 -13.81 9.77
N ASP A 115 -1.22 -14.93 10.49
CA ASP A 115 -1.67 -15.00 11.88
C ASP A 115 -0.76 -14.17 12.83
N MET A 116 -1.28 -13.03 13.26
CA MET A 116 -0.61 -12.15 14.23
C MET A 116 -0.60 -12.69 15.67
N SER A 117 -1.25 -13.82 15.97
CA SER A 117 -1.30 -14.40 17.32
C SER A 117 0.06 -14.90 17.81
N CYS A 118 0.87 -15.46 16.90
CA CYS A 118 2.14 -16.11 17.22
C CYS A 118 3.21 -15.11 17.72
N GLY A 119 3.16 -13.86 17.25
CA GLY A 119 4.17 -12.81 17.52
C GLY A 119 4.23 -12.26 18.95
N ARG A 120 3.63 -12.94 19.95
CA ARG A 120 3.68 -12.52 21.37
C ARG A 120 4.81 -13.18 22.18
N SER A 121 5.29 -14.36 21.82
CA SER A 121 6.27 -15.12 22.61
C SER A 121 7.74 -14.74 22.35
N CYS A 122 8.05 -14.18 21.18
CA CYS A 122 9.42 -13.98 20.71
C CYS A 122 10.17 -12.75 21.28
N PHE A 123 9.66 -12.10 22.35
CA PHE A 123 10.20 -10.83 22.87
C PHE A 123 10.63 -10.84 24.35
N GLU A 124 10.50 -11.95 25.09
CA GLU A 124 10.87 -12.00 26.52
C GLU A 124 12.36 -12.32 26.78
N THR A 125 13.17 -12.59 25.75
CA THR A 125 14.54 -13.15 25.88
C THR A 125 15.69 -12.18 25.59
N THR A 126 15.51 -10.86 25.82
CA THR A 126 16.59 -9.85 25.72
C THR A 126 16.72 -8.91 26.93
N SER A 127 16.49 -9.41 28.15
CA SER A 127 16.91 -8.73 29.38
C SER A 127 17.61 -9.68 30.36
N ASN A 128 18.91 -9.47 30.59
CA ASN A 128 19.71 -10.20 31.57
C ASN A 128 20.59 -9.21 32.36
N TYR A 129 20.78 -9.48 33.65
CA TYR A 129 21.29 -8.56 34.69
C TYR A 129 20.30 -7.42 35.01
N GLU A 130 19.87 -7.20 36.26
CA GLU A 130 20.55 -7.49 37.55
C GLU A 130 19.88 -8.56 38.44
N LYS A 131 20.62 -9.04 39.44
CA LYS A 131 20.13 -9.97 40.49
C LYS A 131 19.68 -9.21 41.74
N GLY A 132 18.38 -9.17 42.01
CA GLY A 132 17.81 -8.65 43.26
C GLY A 132 16.90 -9.67 43.96
N SER A 133 17.47 -10.53 44.80
CA SER A 133 16.71 -11.60 45.47
C SER A 133 15.81 -11.08 46.61
N VAL A 134 14.49 -11.16 46.45
CA VAL A 134 13.54 -11.15 47.58
C VAL A 134 12.52 -12.28 47.41
N ASN A 135 12.60 -13.28 48.29
CA ASN A 135 11.55 -14.28 48.44
C ASN A 135 10.38 -13.70 49.23
N PHE A 136 9.14 -13.96 48.81
CA PHE A 136 8.06 -14.31 49.76
C PHE A 136 7.13 -15.36 49.15
N GLY A 137 6.67 -16.30 49.98
CA GLY A 137 6.08 -17.56 49.53
C GLY A 137 4.55 -17.59 49.46
N LYS A 138 4.02 -18.60 48.77
CA LYS A 138 2.58 -18.94 48.76
C LYS A 138 2.13 -19.54 50.11
N LYS A 139 0.98 -19.11 50.65
CA LYS A 139 -0.15 -19.98 51.08
C LYS A 139 -1.42 -19.15 51.44
N PRO A 140 -2.63 -19.74 51.53
CA PRO A 140 -3.93 -19.01 51.51
C PRO A 140 -4.87 -19.27 52.72
N ILE A 141 -6.12 -18.75 52.65
CA ILE A 141 -7.31 -19.02 53.52
C ILE A 141 -7.26 -18.34 54.92
N SER A 142 -8.28 -17.66 55.48
CA SER A 142 -9.60 -17.11 55.05
C SER A 142 -10.02 -15.99 56.06
N SER A 143 -11.27 -15.53 56.38
CA SER A 143 -12.70 -15.79 56.04
C SER A 143 -13.59 -14.67 56.65
N GLU A 144 -14.84 -14.49 56.16
CA GLU A 144 -15.98 -13.77 56.84
C GLU A 144 -15.83 -12.24 57.12
N SER A 145 -16.86 -11.40 57.28
CA SER A 145 -18.33 -11.46 57.02
C SER A 145 -18.96 -10.03 56.95
N ASP A 146 -20.27 -9.96 56.62
CA ASP A 146 -21.25 -8.87 56.88
C ASP A 146 -21.22 -7.49 56.17
N GLY A 147 -22.42 -6.97 55.82
CA GLY A 147 -22.68 -5.55 56.15
C GLY A 147 -23.58 -4.59 55.33
N LYS A 148 -24.71 -5.00 54.70
CA LYS A 148 -25.79 -4.10 54.18
C LYS A 148 -25.46 -3.20 52.96
N ALA A 149 -26.48 -2.48 52.48
CA ALA A 149 -26.55 -1.84 51.16
C ALA A 149 -27.10 -0.40 51.20
N ASP A 150 -26.87 0.36 50.13
CA ASP A 150 -27.72 1.46 49.66
C ASP A 150 -27.67 1.55 48.11
N ALA A 151 -28.42 2.48 47.51
CA ALA A 151 -28.90 2.39 46.13
C ALA A 151 -28.13 3.18 45.05
N SER A 152 -28.56 2.95 43.80
CA SER A 152 -28.33 3.75 42.58
C SER A 152 -26.93 3.77 41.94
N HIS A 153 -26.75 2.95 40.90
CA HIS A 153 -26.50 3.46 39.55
C HIS A 153 -26.87 2.41 38.49
N VAL A 154 -27.30 2.85 37.30
CA VAL A 154 -27.33 1.98 36.11
C VAL A 154 -25.95 2.08 35.48
N ASP A 155 -25.15 1.02 35.63
CA ASP A 155 -23.79 0.97 35.10
C ASP A 155 -23.79 0.46 33.65
N CYS A 156 -23.27 1.28 32.73
CA CYS A 156 -23.18 0.95 31.31
C CYS A 156 -21.79 0.38 31.03
N SER A 157 -21.65 -0.94 31.19
CA SER A 157 -20.35 -1.63 31.16
C SER A 157 -19.50 -1.26 29.93
N PRO A 158 -18.29 -0.71 30.12
CA PRO A 158 -17.43 -0.29 29.01
C PRO A 158 -16.77 -1.50 28.34
N LEU A 159 -17.37 -1.96 27.24
CA LEU A 159 -16.81 -3.03 26.41
C LEU A 159 -15.52 -2.56 25.71
N TYR A 160 -14.39 -3.10 26.17
CA TYR A 160 -13.11 -3.15 25.47
C TYR A 160 -12.53 -1.83 24.94
N CYS A 161 -12.17 -0.93 25.87
CA CYS A 161 -11.12 0.07 25.59
C CYS A 161 -9.78 -0.64 25.33
N PHE A 162 -9.45 -0.90 24.06
CA PHE A 162 -8.14 -1.37 23.63
C PHE A 162 -7.08 -0.25 23.73
N HIS A 163 -6.72 0.10 24.97
CA HIS A 163 -5.49 0.84 25.24
C HIS A 163 -4.34 -0.16 25.41
N PRO A 164 -3.38 -0.23 24.48
CA PRO A 164 -2.19 -1.05 24.69
C PRO A 164 -1.41 -0.50 25.90
N PRO A 165 -0.98 -1.34 26.86
CA PRO A 165 -0.39 -0.87 28.13
C PRO A 165 1.01 -0.25 28.00
N PHE A 166 1.54 -0.13 26.78
CA PHE A 166 2.79 0.55 26.47
C PHE A 166 2.58 1.49 25.29
N GLN A 167 2.95 2.76 25.47
CA GLN A 167 2.85 3.78 24.43
C GLN A 167 3.98 3.60 23.42
N VAL A 168 3.76 2.71 22.43
CA VAL A 168 4.73 2.42 21.36
C VAL A 168 5.01 3.70 20.59
N LYS A 169 6.26 4.17 20.65
CA LYS A 169 6.68 5.42 20.02
C LYS A 169 6.86 5.23 18.51
N VAL A 170 5.75 5.23 17.78
CA VAL A 170 5.73 5.15 16.31
C VAL A 170 6.54 6.31 15.70
N PRO A 171 7.38 6.07 14.68
CA PRO A 171 8.03 7.13 13.91
C PRO A 171 7.03 8.09 13.27
N PHE A 172 7.38 9.38 13.20
CA PHE A 172 6.50 10.39 12.63
C PHE A 172 6.18 10.14 11.15
N GLU A 173 7.17 9.67 10.39
CA GLU A 173 7.07 9.27 8.97
C GLU A 173 5.96 8.25 8.70
N ASP A 174 5.72 7.32 9.62
CA ASP A 174 4.69 6.28 9.47
C ASP A 174 3.28 6.86 9.64
N VAL A 175 3.11 7.82 10.55
CA VAL A 175 1.82 8.51 10.73
C VAL A 175 1.58 9.53 9.61
N ASP A 176 2.64 10.12 9.04
CA ASP A 176 2.55 10.93 7.82
C ASP A 176 2.16 10.08 6.58
N LYS A 177 2.53 8.80 6.52
CA LYS A 177 1.96 7.85 5.53
C LYS A 177 0.46 7.66 5.74
N VAL A 178 -0.04 7.50 6.97
CA VAL A 178 -1.49 7.46 7.26
C VAL A 178 -2.19 8.76 6.80
N ARG A 179 -1.60 9.93 7.07
CA ARG A 179 -2.13 11.21 6.56
C ARG A 179 -2.11 11.28 5.03
N CYS A 180 -1.16 10.63 4.36
CA CYS A 180 -1.13 10.48 2.91
C CYS A 180 -2.27 9.60 2.39
N ILE A 181 -2.58 8.48 3.05
CA ILE A 181 -3.73 7.63 2.69
C ILE A 181 -5.04 8.42 2.74
N ILE A 182 -5.26 9.22 3.80
CA ILE A 182 -6.48 10.05 3.92
C ILE A 182 -6.62 11.04 2.75
N ARG A 183 -5.51 11.54 2.17
CA ARG A 183 -5.57 12.36 0.94
C ARG A 183 -5.74 11.54 -0.34
N ASN A 184 -5.20 10.32 -0.40
CA ASN A 184 -5.42 9.39 -1.51
C ASN A 184 -6.88 8.95 -1.62
N ILE A 185 -7.59 8.80 -0.50
CA ILE A 185 -9.05 8.59 -0.50
C ILE A 185 -9.77 9.71 -1.27
N VAL A 186 -9.30 10.96 -1.18
CA VAL A 186 -9.89 12.07 -1.95
C VAL A 186 -9.68 11.89 -3.45
N ARG A 187 -8.45 11.55 -3.88
CA ARG A 187 -8.10 11.29 -5.28
C ARG A 187 -8.94 10.16 -5.85
N ASP A 188 -8.88 8.99 -5.24
CA ASP A 188 -9.45 7.76 -5.81
C ASP A 188 -10.95 7.59 -5.56
N TRP A 189 -11.50 8.15 -4.47
CA TRP A 189 -12.87 7.86 -4.02
C TRP A 189 -13.67 9.09 -3.57
N GLY A 190 -13.07 10.28 -3.53
CA GLY A 190 -13.78 11.53 -3.25
C GLY A 190 -14.26 12.23 -4.52
N ASN A 191 -15.39 12.94 -4.46
CA ASN A 191 -15.81 13.80 -5.57
C ASN A 191 -14.83 14.99 -5.77
N GLU A 192 -14.13 15.45 -4.72
CA GLU A 192 -13.08 16.49 -4.90
C GLU A 192 -11.89 16.01 -5.76
N GLY A 193 -11.66 14.69 -5.88
CA GLY A 193 -10.62 14.11 -6.73
C GLY A 193 -11.03 13.87 -8.19
N GLU A 194 -12.30 14.06 -8.55
CA GLU A 194 -12.83 13.77 -9.89
C GLU A 194 -11.99 14.42 -11.01
N LYS A 195 -11.66 15.70 -10.87
CA LYS A 195 -10.80 16.42 -11.84
C LYS A 195 -9.43 15.77 -12.00
N GLU A 196 -8.81 15.34 -10.89
CA GLU A 196 -7.48 14.72 -10.91
C GLU A 196 -7.51 13.33 -11.58
N ARG A 197 -8.63 12.59 -11.43
CA ARG A 197 -8.90 11.35 -12.18
C ARG A 197 -9.22 11.61 -13.65
N ASP A 198 -9.94 12.67 -13.99
CA ASP A 198 -10.19 13.06 -15.39
C ASP A 198 -8.91 13.52 -16.11
N GLN A 199 -7.90 13.99 -15.37
CA GLN A 199 -6.57 14.30 -15.90
C GLN A 199 -5.63 13.08 -15.97
N CYS A 200 -5.82 12.05 -15.13
CA CYS A 200 -4.93 10.87 -15.09
C CYS A 200 -5.53 9.59 -15.67
N TYR A 201 -6.69 9.17 -15.18
CA TYR A 201 -7.28 7.86 -15.46
C TYR A 201 -8.07 7.87 -16.77
N LYS A 202 -8.82 8.94 -17.06
CA LYS A 202 -9.62 9.05 -18.28
C LYS A 202 -8.80 8.93 -19.58
N PRO A 203 -7.63 9.57 -19.75
CA PRO A 203 -6.78 9.35 -20.93
C PRO A 203 -6.31 7.90 -21.11
N ILE A 204 -6.19 7.13 -20.03
CA ILE A 204 -5.85 5.69 -20.07
C ILE A 204 -7.08 4.89 -20.49
N LEU A 205 -8.25 5.18 -19.90
CA LEU A 205 -9.51 4.50 -20.18
C LEU A 205 -9.95 4.69 -21.64
N GLU A 206 -9.82 5.91 -22.17
CA GLU A 206 -10.07 6.26 -23.59
C GLU A 206 -9.11 5.53 -24.54
N GLU A 207 -7.82 5.44 -24.21
CA GLU A 207 -6.81 4.75 -25.02
C GLU A 207 -7.01 3.22 -25.00
N LEU A 208 -7.36 2.64 -23.84
CA LEU A 208 -7.73 1.22 -23.74
C LEU A 208 -8.98 0.91 -24.58
N ASP A 209 -9.98 1.79 -24.61
CA ASP A 209 -11.18 1.65 -25.45
C ASP A 209 -10.83 1.67 -26.94
N HIS A 210 -9.99 2.62 -27.35
CA HIS A 210 -9.46 2.73 -28.71
C HIS A 210 -8.63 1.50 -29.15
N LEU A 211 -7.79 0.95 -28.28
CA LEU A 211 -6.92 -0.20 -28.57
C LEU A 211 -7.64 -1.54 -28.51
N PHE A 212 -8.68 -1.67 -27.68
CA PHE A 212 -9.46 -2.89 -27.50
C PHE A 212 -10.97 -2.65 -27.74
N PRO A 213 -11.40 -2.23 -28.94
CA PRO A 213 -12.80 -1.87 -29.22
C PRO A 213 -13.74 -3.09 -29.35
N LEU A 214 -13.18 -4.31 -29.41
CA LEU A 214 -13.93 -5.57 -29.47
C LEU A 214 -13.54 -6.43 -28.27
N ARG A 215 -14.44 -6.56 -27.29
CA ARG A 215 -14.23 -7.34 -26.06
C ARG A 215 -15.33 -8.40 -25.94
N PHE A 216 -14.93 -9.65 -26.12
CA PHE A 216 -15.83 -10.80 -25.98
C PHE A 216 -15.90 -11.20 -24.50
N LYS A 217 -17.11 -11.44 -23.97
CA LYS A 217 -17.29 -11.78 -22.55
C LYS A 217 -16.67 -13.12 -22.18
N GLU A 218 -16.56 -13.99 -23.17
CA GLU A 218 -16.02 -15.35 -23.11
C GLU A 218 -14.48 -15.36 -23.14
N SER A 219 -13.86 -14.25 -23.55
CA SER A 219 -12.40 -14.07 -23.57
C SER A 219 -12.05 -12.57 -23.47
N PRO A 220 -12.27 -11.92 -22.32
CA PRO A 220 -11.96 -10.51 -22.15
C PRO A 220 -10.44 -10.28 -22.12
N PRO A 221 -9.93 -9.14 -22.60
CA PRO A 221 -8.51 -8.80 -22.48
C PRO A 221 -8.09 -8.66 -21.01
N ALA A 222 -6.85 -9.06 -20.71
CA ALA A 222 -6.27 -8.99 -19.38
C ALA A 222 -5.37 -7.76 -19.21
N CYS A 223 -5.66 -6.93 -18.21
CA CYS A 223 -4.90 -5.74 -17.85
C CYS A 223 -4.29 -5.85 -16.44
N LEU A 224 -3.02 -5.47 -16.29
CA LEU A 224 -2.37 -5.31 -15.00
C LEU A 224 -2.14 -3.83 -14.69
N VAL A 225 -2.37 -3.41 -13.45
CA VAL A 225 -2.12 -2.05 -12.94
C VAL A 225 -1.13 -2.10 -11.78
N PRO A 226 0.19 -2.00 -12.01
CA PRO A 226 1.18 -1.87 -10.95
C PRO A 226 1.07 -0.52 -10.23
N GLY A 227 1.22 -0.51 -8.90
CA GLY A 227 1.04 0.69 -8.09
C GLY A 227 -0.42 1.15 -7.99
N ALA A 228 -1.34 0.20 -7.86
CA ALA A 228 -2.78 0.45 -7.94
C ALA A 228 -3.36 1.30 -6.78
N GLY A 229 -2.63 1.54 -5.69
CA GLY A 229 -3.05 2.41 -4.60
C GLY A 229 -4.36 1.96 -3.95
N LEU A 230 -5.38 2.82 -3.99
CA LEU A 230 -6.72 2.51 -3.47
C LEU A 230 -7.63 1.85 -4.52
N GLY A 231 -7.06 1.35 -5.62
CA GLY A 231 -7.70 0.44 -6.57
C GLY A 231 -8.63 1.10 -7.58
N ARG A 232 -8.83 2.43 -7.56
CA ARG A 232 -9.84 3.09 -8.42
C ARG A 232 -9.60 2.86 -9.90
N LEU A 233 -8.35 3.03 -10.38
CA LEU A 233 -8.02 2.86 -11.79
C LEU A 233 -8.26 1.42 -12.26
N ALA A 234 -7.88 0.42 -11.46
CA ALA A 234 -8.12 -0.99 -11.78
C ALA A 234 -9.63 -1.33 -11.79
N LEU A 235 -10.41 -0.75 -10.88
CA LEU A 235 -11.87 -0.87 -10.89
C LEU A 235 -12.49 -0.24 -12.15
N GLU A 236 -12.10 0.99 -12.52
CA GLU A 236 -12.61 1.64 -13.75
C GLU A 236 -12.23 0.85 -15.01
N ILE A 237 -11.03 0.27 -15.08
CA ILE A 237 -10.61 -0.61 -16.18
C ILE A 237 -11.44 -1.90 -16.22
N SER A 238 -11.72 -2.53 -15.08
CA SER A 238 -12.64 -3.67 -14.99
C SER A 238 -14.06 -3.30 -15.49
N ARG A 239 -14.59 -2.11 -15.15
CA ARG A 239 -15.90 -1.65 -15.61
C ARG A 239 -16.01 -1.48 -17.14
N LEU A 240 -14.88 -1.25 -17.83
CA LEU A 240 -14.86 -1.27 -19.30
C LEU A 240 -14.87 -2.71 -19.89
N GLY A 241 -14.87 -3.76 -19.07
CA GLY A 241 -14.91 -5.14 -19.52
C GLY A 241 -13.55 -5.82 -19.71
N PHE A 242 -12.50 -5.37 -19.02
CA PHE A 242 -11.26 -6.15 -18.87
C PHE A 242 -11.39 -7.19 -17.75
N ILE A 243 -10.55 -8.23 -17.79
CA ILE A 243 -10.02 -8.87 -16.57
C ILE A 243 -8.92 -7.94 -16.06
N CYS A 244 -9.06 -7.37 -14.86
CA CYS A 244 -8.14 -6.34 -14.36
C CYS A 244 -7.60 -6.67 -12.98
N GLU A 245 -6.28 -6.80 -12.88
CA GLU A 245 -5.55 -7.00 -11.63
C GLU A 245 -4.85 -5.70 -11.25
N GLY A 246 -5.15 -5.15 -10.08
CA GLY A 246 -4.33 -4.12 -9.45
C GLY A 246 -3.24 -4.75 -8.59
N ASN A 247 -2.02 -4.24 -8.62
CA ASN A 247 -0.94 -4.68 -7.73
C ASN A 247 -0.51 -3.54 -6.80
N GLU A 248 -0.33 -3.85 -5.52
CA GLU A 248 0.08 -2.89 -4.49
C GLU A 248 0.94 -3.59 -3.42
N PHE A 249 2.04 -2.96 -3.00
CA PHE A 249 2.94 -3.47 -1.96
C PHE A 249 2.68 -2.83 -0.60
N SER A 250 2.21 -1.58 -0.59
CA SER A 250 2.01 -0.81 0.62
C SER A 250 0.82 -1.31 1.42
N TYR A 251 1.06 -1.97 2.55
CA TYR A 251 0.00 -2.34 3.50
C TYR A 251 -0.86 -1.15 3.94
N TYR A 252 -0.31 0.08 3.96
CA TYR A 252 -1.10 1.30 4.18
C TYR A 252 -2.20 1.44 3.11
N MET A 253 -1.87 1.27 1.83
CA MET A 253 -2.84 1.30 0.72
C MET A 253 -3.76 0.08 0.77
N MET A 254 -3.22 -1.14 0.92
CA MET A 254 -3.99 -2.39 0.89
C MET A 254 -5.10 -2.46 1.95
N ILE A 255 -4.81 -2.06 3.20
CA ILE A 255 -5.81 -2.04 4.29
C ILE A 255 -6.99 -1.11 3.92
N CYS A 256 -6.69 0.09 3.43
CA CYS A 256 -7.71 1.08 3.06
C CYS A 256 -8.46 0.70 1.77
N SER A 257 -7.75 0.18 0.77
CA SER A 257 -8.27 -0.29 -0.51
C SER A 257 -9.27 -1.44 -0.31
N SER A 258 -8.89 -2.45 0.48
CA SER A 258 -9.75 -3.58 0.82
C SER A 258 -11.01 -3.14 1.57
N PHE A 259 -10.91 -2.18 2.49
CA PHE A 259 -12.09 -1.65 3.18
C PHE A 259 -13.05 -0.94 2.22
N ILE A 260 -12.54 -0.02 1.39
CA ILE A 260 -13.41 0.74 0.47
C ILE A 260 -14.08 -0.19 -0.54
N ILE A 261 -13.33 -1.12 -1.12
CA ILE A 261 -13.83 -2.04 -2.16
C ILE A 261 -14.80 -3.09 -1.59
N ASN A 262 -14.49 -3.68 -0.43
CA ASN A 262 -15.20 -4.88 0.05
C ASN A 262 -16.18 -4.65 1.22
N GLN A 263 -16.05 -3.54 1.96
CA GLN A 263 -16.81 -3.33 3.21
C GLN A 263 -17.82 -2.18 3.12
N THR A 264 -17.61 -1.22 2.21
CA THR A 264 -18.59 -0.16 1.94
C THR A 264 -19.87 -0.72 1.33
N GLN A 265 -21.03 -0.24 1.78
CA GLN A 265 -22.37 -0.65 1.35
C GLN A 265 -23.06 0.36 0.43
N MET A 266 -22.66 1.64 0.43
CA MET A 266 -23.21 2.66 -0.47
C MET A 266 -22.26 3.83 -0.78
N ALA A 267 -22.58 4.58 -1.83
CA ALA A 267 -21.87 5.81 -2.16
C ALA A 267 -22.12 6.90 -1.10
N GLY A 268 -21.07 7.61 -0.71
CA GLY A 268 -21.09 8.70 0.27
C GLY A 268 -21.25 8.27 1.74
N GLU A 269 -21.20 6.97 2.04
CA GLU A 269 -21.34 6.38 3.38
C GLU A 269 -20.34 6.95 4.40
N TRP A 270 -19.08 7.10 3.98
CA TRP A 270 -17.99 7.54 4.85
C TRP A 270 -17.66 9.01 4.61
N LYS A 271 -17.08 9.64 5.64
CA LYS A 271 -16.64 11.05 5.58
C LYS A 271 -15.32 11.23 6.32
N ILE A 272 -14.40 11.91 5.67
CA ILE A 272 -13.08 12.27 6.20
C ILE A 272 -12.85 13.78 6.12
N TYR A 273 -11.88 14.26 6.89
CA TYR A 273 -11.37 15.62 6.91
C TYR A 273 -9.88 15.58 6.52
N PRO A 274 -9.57 15.51 5.21
CA PRO A 274 -8.22 15.23 4.70
C PRO A 274 -7.23 16.39 4.80
N TRP A 275 -7.71 17.62 5.06
CA TRP A 275 -6.92 18.85 4.95
C TRP A 275 -6.48 19.42 6.30
N ILE A 276 -6.88 18.80 7.42
CA ILE A 276 -6.73 19.36 8.77
C ILE A 276 -5.28 19.42 9.28
N HIS A 277 -4.38 18.61 8.73
CA HIS A 277 -2.98 18.47 9.19
C HIS A 277 -2.06 19.63 8.81
N ASN A 278 -2.55 20.63 8.08
CA ASN A 278 -1.75 21.78 7.65
C ASN A 278 -2.49 23.10 7.92
N ASN A 279 -1.88 23.99 8.71
CA ASN A 279 -2.37 25.34 8.97
C ASN A 279 -1.91 26.37 7.92
N CYS A 280 -0.92 26.05 7.09
CA CYS A 280 -0.38 26.96 6.09
C CYS A 280 -1.26 27.01 4.83
N ASN A 281 -1.09 28.06 4.02
CA ASN A 281 -1.63 28.17 2.66
C ASN A 281 -3.15 27.98 2.53
N SER A 282 -3.92 28.19 3.60
CA SER A 282 -5.38 28.09 3.60
C SER A 282 -6.03 29.46 3.43
N LEU A 283 -6.95 29.60 2.46
CA LEU A 283 -7.71 30.84 2.24
C LEU A 283 -8.72 31.12 3.37
N SER A 284 -9.27 30.08 3.98
CA SER A 284 -10.11 30.19 5.19
C SER A 284 -10.01 28.95 6.08
N ASP A 285 -10.36 29.10 7.36
CA ASP A 285 -10.53 27.98 8.29
C ASP A 285 -11.49 26.91 7.78
N ASN A 286 -12.52 27.29 7.02
CA ASN A 286 -13.48 26.35 6.48
C ASN A 286 -12.93 25.52 5.31
N ASP A 287 -11.86 25.97 4.65
CA ASP A 287 -11.19 25.17 3.61
C ASP A 287 -10.28 24.09 4.19
N GLN A 288 -9.70 24.34 5.38
CA GLN A 288 -8.98 23.35 6.18
C GLN A 288 -9.96 22.38 6.89
N LEU A 289 -11.09 22.90 7.41
CA LEU A 289 -12.10 22.15 8.17
C LEU A 289 -13.21 21.52 7.30
N ARG A 290 -13.10 21.54 5.98
CA ARG A 290 -14.06 20.85 5.10
C ARG A 290 -13.87 19.34 5.16
N GLY A 291 -14.99 18.62 5.16
CA GLY A 291 -14.99 17.16 5.07
C GLY A 291 -15.46 16.68 3.71
N VAL A 292 -14.80 15.65 3.19
CA VAL A 292 -15.09 14.98 1.91
C VAL A 292 -15.80 13.66 2.21
N SER A 293 -16.93 13.41 1.55
CA SER A 293 -17.62 12.12 1.60
C SER A 293 -17.14 11.19 0.49
N PHE A 294 -17.13 9.89 0.76
CA PHE A 294 -16.61 8.84 -0.11
C PHE A 294 -17.27 7.48 0.22
N PRO A 295 -17.18 6.48 -0.67
CA PRO A 295 -16.78 6.61 -2.07
C PRO A 295 -17.85 7.32 -2.90
N ASP A 296 -17.45 8.03 -3.95
CA ASP A 296 -18.32 8.69 -4.92
C ASP A 296 -19.14 7.68 -5.76
N ILE A 297 -18.61 6.47 -5.94
CA ILE A 297 -19.31 5.32 -6.52
C ILE A 297 -19.25 4.13 -5.56
N HIS A 298 -20.34 3.37 -5.43
CA HIS A 298 -20.34 2.13 -4.62
C HIS A 298 -19.66 0.99 -5.39
N PRO A 299 -18.52 0.43 -4.92
CA PRO A 299 -17.70 -0.49 -5.73
C PRO A 299 -18.43 -1.77 -6.16
N ALA A 300 -19.13 -2.44 -5.24
CA ALA A 300 -19.83 -3.70 -5.53
C ALA A 300 -21.03 -3.55 -6.48
N SER A 301 -21.53 -2.33 -6.72
CA SER A 301 -22.53 -2.04 -7.75
C SER A 301 -22.03 -1.13 -8.88
N ALA A 302 -20.70 -1.01 -9.05
CA ALA A 302 -20.11 -0.15 -10.08
C ALA A 302 -20.24 -0.75 -11.50
N GLY A 303 -20.48 -2.05 -11.62
CA GLY A 303 -20.48 -2.78 -12.89
C GLY A 303 -19.11 -3.36 -13.27
N ILE A 304 -18.30 -3.74 -12.29
CA ILE A 304 -17.06 -4.52 -12.49
C ILE A 304 -17.35 -5.91 -13.10
N THR A 305 -16.34 -6.49 -13.73
CA THR A 305 -16.31 -7.89 -14.15
C THR A 305 -15.96 -8.83 -12.99
N ASP A 306 -16.32 -10.11 -13.13
CA ASP A 306 -15.84 -11.20 -12.24
C ASP A 306 -14.30 -11.38 -12.28
N GLY A 307 -13.62 -10.69 -13.19
CA GLY A 307 -12.17 -10.66 -13.35
C GLY A 307 -11.47 -9.47 -12.70
N PHE A 308 -12.11 -8.77 -11.74
CA PHE A 308 -11.45 -7.75 -10.93
C PHE A 308 -10.68 -8.37 -9.75
N SER A 309 -9.39 -8.08 -9.61
CA SER A 309 -8.55 -8.53 -8.49
C SER A 309 -7.62 -7.43 -7.96
N MET A 310 -7.18 -7.59 -6.71
CA MET A 310 -6.10 -6.82 -6.10
C MET A 310 -5.07 -7.80 -5.53
N CYS A 311 -3.80 -7.66 -5.93
CA CYS A 311 -2.70 -8.56 -5.59
C CYS A 311 -1.65 -7.84 -4.73
N GLY A 312 -1.50 -8.29 -3.48
CA GLY A 312 -0.55 -7.74 -2.52
C GLY A 312 0.87 -8.27 -2.70
N GLY A 313 1.85 -7.38 -2.80
CA GLY A 313 3.29 -7.71 -2.86
C GLY A 313 4.08 -6.82 -3.83
N GLU A 314 5.41 -6.97 -3.85
CA GLU A 314 6.30 -6.18 -4.72
C GLU A 314 6.16 -6.60 -6.19
N PHE A 315 6.24 -5.63 -7.10
CA PHE A 315 5.95 -5.84 -8.52
C PHE A 315 6.97 -6.74 -9.22
N VAL A 316 8.27 -6.56 -8.98
CA VAL A 316 9.32 -7.39 -9.57
C VAL A 316 9.20 -8.81 -9.02
N ASP A 317 9.08 -8.99 -7.71
CA ASP A 317 9.03 -10.33 -7.11
C ASP A 317 7.81 -11.15 -7.60
N LEU A 318 6.63 -10.53 -7.67
CA LEU A 318 5.41 -11.20 -8.14
C LEU A 318 5.36 -11.44 -9.65
N TYR A 319 5.85 -10.50 -10.46
CA TYR A 319 5.65 -10.50 -11.92
C TYR A 319 6.89 -10.93 -12.72
N LYS A 320 8.07 -11.03 -12.11
CA LYS A 320 9.26 -11.67 -12.72
C LYS A 320 9.15 -13.20 -12.76
N ASP A 321 8.15 -13.80 -12.12
CA ASP A 321 7.87 -15.24 -12.19
C ASP A 321 7.63 -15.74 -13.65
N VAL A 322 8.07 -16.96 -13.96
CA VAL A 322 7.94 -17.57 -15.30
C VAL A 322 6.47 -17.75 -15.71
N ARG A 323 5.56 -17.97 -14.76
CA ARG A 323 4.10 -18.14 -14.96
C ARG A 323 3.41 -16.86 -15.43
N GLN A 324 4.03 -15.69 -15.24
CA GLN A 324 3.47 -14.39 -15.64
C GLN A 324 3.92 -13.97 -17.04
N LYS A 325 4.90 -14.68 -17.64
CA LYS A 325 5.44 -14.39 -18.98
C LYS A 325 4.33 -14.45 -20.04
N ALA A 326 4.20 -13.40 -20.85
CA ALA A 326 3.23 -13.30 -21.94
C ALA A 326 1.76 -13.60 -21.52
N LYS A 327 1.38 -13.20 -20.30
CA LYS A 327 0.02 -13.36 -19.74
C LYS A 327 -0.91 -12.19 -20.07
N TRP A 328 -0.39 -10.97 -20.11
CA TRP A 328 -1.20 -9.74 -20.13
C TRP A 328 -1.32 -9.13 -21.52
N ASP A 329 -2.51 -8.64 -21.86
CA ASP A 329 -2.76 -7.89 -23.11
C ASP A 329 -2.37 -6.42 -22.95
N ALA A 330 -2.59 -5.87 -21.74
CA ALA A 330 -2.22 -4.51 -21.36
C ALA A 330 -1.51 -4.47 -20.00
N VAL A 331 -0.57 -3.53 -19.86
CA VAL A 331 -0.03 -3.07 -18.58
C VAL A 331 -0.21 -1.56 -18.50
N VAL A 332 -0.72 -1.07 -17.37
CA VAL A 332 -1.06 0.34 -17.13
C VAL A 332 -0.30 0.83 -15.91
N THR A 333 0.61 1.79 -16.10
CA THR A 333 1.37 2.42 -15.01
C THR A 333 0.93 3.86 -14.81
N CYS A 334 0.55 4.25 -13.60
CA CYS A 334 0.08 5.60 -13.28
C CYS A 334 0.76 6.11 -12.01
N PHE A 335 1.70 7.06 -12.12
CA PHE A 335 2.55 7.54 -11.00
C PHE A 335 3.25 6.37 -10.27
N PHE A 336 3.92 5.50 -11.05
CA PHE A 336 4.52 4.25 -10.56
C PHE A 336 5.99 4.05 -10.97
N LEU A 337 6.42 4.46 -12.17
CA LEU A 337 7.77 4.14 -12.67
C LEU A 337 8.90 4.77 -11.85
N ASP A 338 8.59 5.88 -11.19
CA ASP A 338 9.45 6.63 -10.29
C ASP A 338 9.43 6.12 -8.83
N THR A 339 8.64 5.09 -8.50
CA THR A 339 8.76 4.35 -7.23
C THR A 339 9.79 3.24 -7.28
N ALA A 340 10.48 3.03 -8.41
CA ALA A 340 11.46 1.97 -8.58
C ALA A 340 12.83 2.32 -7.96
N HIS A 341 13.45 1.37 -7.26
CA HIS A 341 14.90 1.38 -7.00
C HIS A 341 15.71 1.27 -8.30
N ASN A 342 15.18 0.51 -9.27
CA ASN A 342 15.78 0.30 -10.59
C ASN A 342 14.68 0.28 -11.67
N ILE A 343 14.44 1.42 -12.31
CA ILE A 343 13.43 1.55 -13.37
C ILE A 343 13.68 0.64 -14.58
N VAL A 344 14.93 0.23 -14.83
CA VAL A 344 15.28 -0.70 -15.92
C VAL A 344 14.64 -2.07 -15.70
N GLU A 345 14.60 -2.53 -14.45
CA GLU A 345 14.03 -3.82 -14.07
C GLU A 345 12.50 -3.81 -14.10
N TYR A 346 11.87 -2.69 -13.75
CA TYR A 346 10.43 -2.50 -13.99
C TYR A 346 10.13 -2.63 -15.49
N ILE A 347 10.91 -2.01 -16.38
CA ILE A 347 10.72 -2.09 -17.83
C ILE A 347 10.96 -3.52 -18.37
N GLU A 348 11.97 -4.23 -17.85
CA GLU A 348 12.20 -5.65 -18.18
C GLU A 348 10.99 -6.51 -17.83
N VAL A 349 10.46 -6.37 -16.60
CA VAL A 349 9.31 -7.15 -16.14
C VAL A 349 8.07 -6.84 -16.97
N ILE A 350 7.78 -5.56 -17.25
CA ILE A 350 6.64 -5.16 -18.10
C ILE A 350 6.76 -5.79 -19.50
N SER A 351 7.94 -5.77 -20.14
CA SER A 351 8.17 -6.44 -21.43
C SER A 351 8.04 -7.98 -21.35
N LYS A 352 8.50 -8.59 -20.25
CA LYS A 352 8.44 -10.03 -20.04
C LYS A 352 7.00 -10.54 -19.88
N ILE A 353 6.16 -9.83 -19.14
CA ILE A 353 4.80 -10.27 -18.79
C ILE A 353 3.74 -9.93 -19.84
N LEU A 354 3.96 -8.88 -20.63
CA LEU A 354 3.11 -8.58 -21.78
C LEU A 354 3.18 -9.69 -22.83
N LYS A 355 2.04 -10.01 -23.43
CA LYS A 355 1.93 -10.77 -24.68
C LYS A 355 2.71 -10.06 -25.78
N ASP A 356 3.14 -10.81 -26.79
CA ASP A 356 3.59 -10.21 -28.04
C ASP A 356 2.40 -9.47 -28.67
N ASP A 357 2.65 -8.31 -29.29
CA ASP A 357 1.64 -7.28 -29.64
C ASP A 357 0.87 -6.64 -28.45
N GLY A 358 1.15 -7.02 -27.20
CA GLY A 358 0.60 -6.38 -26.00
C GLY A 358 1.06 -4.93 -25.82
N VAL A 359 0.27 -4.14 -25.08
CA VAL A 359 0.46 -2.69 -24.94
C VAL A 359 0.85 -2.27 -23.52
N TRP A 360 1.71 -1.28 -23.42
CA TRP A 360 2.05 -0.58 -22.19
C TRP A 360 1.58 0.87 -22.29
N ILE A 361 0.64 1.25 -21.45
CA ILE A 361 0.17 2.63 -21.30
C ILE A 361 0.76 3.19 -20.00
N ASN A 362 1.33 4.38 -20.07
CA ASN A 362 1.86 5.08 -18.90
C ASN A 362 1.26 6.48 -18.77
N ILE A 363 1.09 6.94 -17.52
CA ILE A 363 1.09 8.37 -17.21
C ILE A 363 1.88 8.63 -15.91
N GLY A 364 2.83 9.57 -15.93
CA GLY A 364 3.51 9.96 -14.69
C GLY A 364 4.57 11.05 -14.87
N PRO A 365 5.09 11.57 -13.75
CA PRO A 365 6.35 12.31 -13.70
C PRO A 365 7.53 11.33 -13.65
N LEU A 366 8.73 11.85 -13.33
CA LEU A 366 9.91 11.06 -12.94
C LEU A 366 10.47 11.63 -11.63
N LEU A 367 9.66 11.59 -10.56
CA LEU A 367 10.02 12.06 -9.21
C LEU A 367 10.55 10.89 -8.37
N TYR A 368 11.76 10.44 -8.70
CA TYR A 368 12.38 9.24 -8.15
C TYR A 368 12.35 9.19 -6.61
N HIS A 369 11.60 8.23 -6.06
CA HIS A 369 11.29 8.15 -4.64
C HIS A 369 12.52 7.99 -3.73
N PHE A 370 13.61 7.43 -4.28
CA PHE A 370 14.83 7.09 -3.55
C PHE A 370 16.02 8.04 -3.82
N ALA A 371 15.86 9.05 -4.69
CA ALA A 371 16.97 9.94 -5.06
C ALA A 371 17.57 10.72 -3.86
N ASP A 372 16.73 11.13 -2.91
CA ASP A 372 17.16 11.80 -1.67
C ASP A 372 17.51 10.81 -0.53
N SER A 373 17.46 9.48 -0.74
CA SER A 373 17.61 8.47 0.31
C SER A 373 19.07 8.20 0.72
N HIS A 374 19.72 9.24 1.26
CA HIS A 374 21.08 9.22 1.82
C HIS A 374 21.25 8.29 3.06
N THR A 375 20.19 7.60 3.48
CA THR A 375 20.16 6.71 4.64
C THR A 375 20.58 5.29 4.28
N TRP A 376 21.77 4.92 4.73
CA TRP A 376 22.41 3.59 4.63
C TRP A 376 22.92 3.22 3.24
N GLY A 377 24.18 2.78 3.15
CA GLY A 377 24.94 2.55 1.91
C GLY A 377 24.53 1.32 1.08
N TYR A 378 23.23 1.01 1.07
CA TYR A 378 22.59 -0.03 0.25
C TYR A 378 21.38 0.52 -0.52
N GLY A 379 20.98 1.79 -0.32
CA GLY A 379 19.90 2.43 -1.04
C GLY A 379 20.24 2.63 -2.52
N MET A 380 19.83 1.67 -3.36
CA MET A 380 19.91 1.82 -4.81
C MET A 380 18.80 2.75 -5.30
N SER A 381 19.16 3.69 -6.16
CA SER A 381 18.25 4.51 -6.96
C SER A 381 18.90 4.71 -8.32
N ILE A 382 18.12 4.71 -9.41
CA ILE A 382 18.60 4.82 -10.78
C ILE A 382 17.75 5.88 -11.49
N GLU A 383 18.15 7.13 -11.36
CA GLU A 383 17.49 8.28 -11.98
C GLU A 383 17.82 8.32 -13.47
N LEU A 384 16.81 8.07 -14.32
CA LEU A 384 16.94 8.18 -15.77
C LEU A 384 16.24 9.43 -16.29
N SER A 385 16.75 10.01 -17.38
CA SER A 385 15.99 11.01 -18.12
C SER A 385 14.82 10.35 -18.87
N LEU A 386 13.83 11.13 -19.28
CA LEU A 386 12.75 10.65 -20.15
C LEU A 386 13.27 10.14 -21.51
N GLU A 387 14.43 10.59 -21.98
CA GLU A 387 15.09 10.05 -23.17
C GLU A 387 15.65 8.64 -22.89
N ASP A 388 16.34 8.46 -21.77
CA ASP A 388 16.91 7.18 -21.35
C ASP A 388 15.82 6.13 -21.06
N VAL A 389 14.72 6.51 -20.41
CA VAL A 389 13.56 5.61 -20.19
C VAL A 389 13.00 5.08 -21.51
N LYS A 390 12.93 5.91 -22.55
CA LYS A 390 12.51 5.48 -23.90
C LYS A 390 13.55 4.61 -24.59
N ASN A 391 14.85 4.92 -24.42
CA ASN A 391 15.94 4.10 -24.96
C ASN A 391 15.96 2.70 -24.33
N VAL A 392 15.72 2.59 -23.01
CA VAL A 392 15.58 1.33 -22.30
C VAL A 392 14.32 0.57 -22.76
N ALA A 393 13.18 1.26 -22.90
CA ALA A 393 11.97 0.62 -23.43
C ALA A 393 12.18 0.07 -24.86
N LEU A 394 12.82 0.83 -25.74
CA LEU A 394 13.17 0.40 -27.10
C LEU A 394 14.11 -0.82 -27.09
N HIS A 395 15.08 -0.86 -26.17
CA HIS A 395 15.96 -2.02 -25.97
C HIS A 395 15.16 -3.28 -25.58
N TYR A 396 14.19 -3.16 -24.68
CA TYR A 396 13.29 -4.25 -24.28
C TYR A 396 12.16 -4.53 -25.28
N GLY A 397 12.23 -3.98 -26.49
CA GLY A 397 11.36 -4.36 -27.62
C GLY A 397 10.04 -3.58 -27.72
N PHE A 398 9.93 -2.42 -27.08
CA PHE A 398 8.78 -1.53 -27.24
C PHE A 398 8.90 -0.60 -28.46
N GLU A 399 7.77 -0.31 -29.11
CA GLU A 399 7.61 0.72 -30.13
C GLU A 399 6.60 1.77 -29.68
N MET A 400 7.01 3.03 -29.66
CA MET A 400 6.12 4.16 -29.36
C MET A 400 5.00 4.27 -30.40
N GLN A 401 3.75 4.25 -29.94
CA GLN A 401 2.55 4.46 -30.77
C GLN A 401 2.00 5.89 -30.58
N MET A 402 1.98 6.37 -29.34
CA MET A 402 1.53 7.73 -28.98
C MET A 402 2.36 8.26 -27.81
N GLU A 403 2.72 9.55 -27.86
CA GLU A 403 3.25 10.30 -26.72
C GLU A 403 2.56 11.67 -26.64
N LYS A 404 2.21 12.13 -25.43
CA LYS A 404 1.70 13.49 -25.17
C LYS A 404 2.01 13.92 -23.73
N THR A 405 2.29 15.21 -23.52
CA THR A 405 2.39 15.77 -22.15
C THR A 405 0.98 16.05 -21.62
N ILE A 406 0.71 15.69 -20.37
CA ILE A 406 -0.54 15.99 -19.67
C ILE A 406 -0.21 16.70 -18.36
N GLU A 407 -0.79 17.89 -18.17
CA GLU A 407 -0.73 18.59 -16.89
C GLU A 407 -1.75 18.00 -15.91
N THR A 408 -1.31 17.68 -14.69
CA THR A 408 -2.16 17.13 -13.62
C THR A 408 -1.60 17.44 -12.23
N THR A 409 -2.28 16.99 -11.18
CA THR A 409 -1.84 17.08 -9.78
C THR A 409 -1.82 15.69 -9.12
N TYR A 410 -1.35 15.61 -7.87
CA TYR A 410 -1.42 14.38 -7.07
C TYR A 410 -1.86 14.66 -5.63
N THR A 411 -3.05 14.20 -5.26
CA THR A 411 -3.73 14.43 -3.97
C THR A 411 -3.88 15.91 -3.59
N ALA A 412 -4.03 16.81 -4.58
CA ALA A 412 -3.92 18.24 -4.35
C ALA A 412 -5.13 18.84 -3.61
N ASN A 413 -4.84 19.71 -2.63
CA ASN A 413 -5.84 20.61 -2.07
C ASN A 413 -6.06 21.78 -3.06
N HIS A 414 -7.02 21.66 -3.98
CA HIS A 414 -7.32 22.71 -4.97
C HIS A 414 -7.74 24.08 -4.38
N ARG A 415 -8.00 24.17 -3.07
CA ARG A 415 -8.27 25.43 -2.34
C ARG A 415 -7.05 26.00 -1.62
N SER A 416 -5.89 25.36 -1.74
CA SER A 416 -4.63 25.83 -1.19
C SER A 416 -4.05 26.98 -2.02
N MET A 417 -3.45 27.95 -1.34
CA MET A 417 -2.65 29.03 -1.92
C MET A 417 -1.34 28.52 -2.56
N MET A 418 -0.91 27.31 -2.20
CA MET A 418 0.24 26.62 -2.78
C MET A 418 -0.22 25.26 -3.32
N GLN A 419 0.02 24.99 -4.60
CA GLN A 419 -0.34 23.73 -5.26
C GLN A 419 0.86 23.24 -6.07
N THR A 420 1.10 21.93 -6.03
CA THR A 420 2.12 21.25 -6.84
C THR A 420 1.45 20.69 -8.09
N GLN A 421 2.00 21.01 -9.27
CA GLN A 421 1.52 20.55 -10.57
C GLN A 421 2.62 19.74 -11.26
N TYR A 422 2.22 18.71 -11.98
CA TYR A 422 3.11 17.83 -12.73
C TYR A 422 2.80 17.92 -14.22
N SER A 423 3.80 18.27 -15.03
CA SER A 423 3.79 18.05 -16.49
C SER A 423 4.13 16.58 -16.75
N THR A 424 3.16 15.70 -16.55
CA THR A 424 3.36 14.25 -16.72
C THR A 424 3.51 13.88 -18.20
N VAL A 425 4.27 12.83 -18.48
CA VAL A 425 4.30 12.22 -19.81
C VAL A 425 3.29 11.08 -19.85
N PHE A 426 2.40 11.13 -20.84
CA PHE A 426 1.53 10.02 -21.22
C PHE A 426 2.13 9.33 -22.45
N TRP A 427 2.17 8.01 -22.46
CA TRP A 427 2.51 7.25 -23.67
C TRP A 427 1.71 5.96 -23.83
N THR A 428 1.63 5.52 -25.08
CA THR A 428 1.29 4.14 -25.46
C THR A 428 2.45 3.55 -26.23
N MET A 429 2.97 2.44 -25.72
CA MET A 429 3.98 1.63 -26.38
C MET A 429 3.40 0.25 -26.70
N LYS A 430 3.78 -0.32 -27.83
CA LYS A 430 3.43 -1.70 -28.21
C LYS A 430 4.68 -2.58 -28.17
N LYS A 431 4.57 -3.77 -27.59
CA LYS A 431 5.65 -4.76 -27.61
C LYS A 431 5.70 -5.47 -28.97
N LYS A 432 6.85 -5.44 -29.65
CA LYS A 432 7.04 -6.17 -30.91
C LYS A 432 6.91 -7.68 -30.71
N GLN A 433 6.37 -8.37 -31.72
CA GLN A 433 6.50 -9.83 -31.80
C GLN A 433 7.98 -10.25 -31.81
N GLN A 434 8.36 -11.22 -30.98
CA GLN A 434 9.69 -11.81 -31.04
C GLN A 434 9.76 -12.72 -32.27
N SER A 435 10.38 -12.23 -33.34
CA SER A 435 10.49 -12.97 -34.60
C SER A 435 11.09 -14.36 -34.36
N THR A 436 10.28 -15.40 -34.48
CA THR A 436 10.71 -16.78 -34.39
C THR A 436 11.59 -17.10 -35.59
N LYS A 437 12.90 -16.88 -35.43
CA LYS A 437 13.92 -17.36 -36.36
C LYS A 437 13.90 -18.88 -36.35
N SER A 438 13.03 -19.42 -37.19
CA SER A 438 12.99 -20.84 -37.53
C SER A 438 14.40 -21.25 -37.94
N LYS A 439 14.98 -22.22 -37.22
CA LYS A 439 16.21 -22.91 -37.64
C LYS A 439 15.86 -23.87 -38.79
N ALA A 440 15.41 -23.29 -39.90
CA ALA A 440 15.16 -23.99 -41.14
C ALA A 440 16.50 -24.33 -41.80
N SER A 441 16.88 -25.60 -41.65
CA SER A 441 17.72 -26.37 -42.59
C SER A 441 18.88 -25.63 -43.26
N GLN A 442 20.07 -25.73 -42.65
CA GLN A 442 21.26 -26.01 -43.45
C GLN A 442 21.41 -27.53 -43.52
N ASN A 443 21.33 -28.06 -44.75
CA ASN A 443 21.62 -29.46 -45.09
C ASN A 443 23.13 -29.66 -45.25
#